data_AF-A0A3M3A9N0-F1
#
_entry.id   AF-A0A3M3A9N0-F1
#
_cell.length_a   1.000
_cell.length_b   1.000
_cell.length_c   1.000
_cell.angle_alpha   90.00
_cell.angle_beta   90.00
_cell.angle_gamma   90.00
#
_symmetry.space_group_name_H-M   'P 1'
#
loop_
_entity.id
_entity.type
_entity.pdbx_description
1 polymer ?
#
loop_
_entity_poly.entity_id
_entity_poly.type
_entity_poly.pdbx_seq_one_letter_code
_entity_poly.pdbx_strand_id
1 'polypeptide(L)'
;FVARARRRQAVQLKDDSALLPGLRRRWKVIGGAGTVDPQGLFMPPDVSVVASSVVSCEVVNNGVVLACGYRVIELSEMDEEPSWKELSMFIILVPGGTDNQREGRLYPNGYQQLRLQVKTQTMPVDGIDYPLSVIERASMLLVNEDGNQN
;
A
#
# COMPACT_ATOMS: atom_id res chain seq x y z
N PHE A 1 8.69 12.02 7.35
CA PHE A 1 8.25 10.89 6.48
C PHE A 1 9.49 10.29 5.85
N VAL A 2 9.73 8.99 6.00
CA VAL A 2 10.87 8.30 5.37
C VAL A 2 10.36 7.61 4.11
N ALA A 3 11.04 7.80 2.98
CA ALA A 3 10.67 7.09 1.76
C ALA A 3 11.28 5.69 1.84
N ARG A 4 10.51 4.65 1.52
CA ARG A 4 11.04 3.29 1.39
C ARG A 4 11.19 2.97 -0.08
N ALA A 5 12.35 2.44 -0.46
CA ALA A 5 12.62 1.98 -1.81
C ALA A 5 12.96 0.50 -1.81
N ARG A 6 12.32 -0.26 -2.69
CA ARG A 6 12.59 -1.70 -2.88
C ARG A 6 13.65 -1.88 -3.94
N ARG A 7 14.32 -3.02 -3.94
CA ARG A 7 15.24 -3.40 -5.02
C ARG A 7 14.54 -3.23 -6.38
N ARG A 8 15.20 -2.53 -7.32
CA ARG A 8 14.72 -2.27 -8.70
C ARG A 8 13.39 -1.50 -8.80
N GLN A 9 12.86 -0.98 -7.70
CA GLN A 9 11.67 -0.13 -7.72
C GLN A 9 12.10 1.32 -7.59
N ALA A 10 11.89 2.09 -8.66
CA ALA A 10 12.19 3.51 -8.66
C ALA A 10 11.24 4.27 -7.71
N VAL A 11 11.76 5.26 -7.00
CA VAL A 11 11.01 6.12 -6.08
C VAL A 11 11.06 7.55 -6.56
N GLN A 12 9.89 8.13 -6.84
CA GLN A 12 9.78 9.54 -7.20
C GLN A 12 9.93 10.41 -5.96
N LEU A 13 11.01 11.20 -5.92
CA LEU A 13 11.18 12.24 -4.92
C LEU A 13 10.48 13.52 -5.39
N LYS A 14 9.90 14.24 -4.44
CA LYS A 14 9.26 15.55 -4.69
C LYS A 14 10.14 16.64 -4.11
N ASP A 15 10.41 17.66 -4.92
CA ASP A 15 10.92 18.93 -4.42
C ASP A 15 9.77 19.83 -3.94
N ASP A 16 10.13 20.94 -3.33
CA ASP A 16 9.23 22.07 -3.14
C ASP A 16 9.40 23.03 -4.31
N SER A 17 8.52 22.91 -5.31
CA SER A 17 8.56 23.74 -6.51
C SER A 17 8.16 25.19 -6.25
N ALA A 18 7.46 25.46 -5.13
CA ALA A 18 7.10 26.81 -4.71
C ALA A 18 8.30 27.55 -4.07
N LEU A 19 9.25 26.82 -3.50
CA LEU A 19 10.48 27.40 -2.97
C LEU A 19 11.40 27.86 -4.12
N LEU A 20 11.55 29.18 -4.26
CA LEU A 20 12.38 29.82 -5.30
C LEU A 20 12.03 29.31 -6.72
N PRO A 21 10.84 29.66 -7.24
CA PRO A 21 10.33 29.12 -8.49
C PRO A 21 11.20 29.55 -9.69
N GLY A 22 11.22 28.72 -10.73
CA GLY A 22 11.96 29.00 -11.98
C GLY A 22 13.48 28.76 -11.93
N LEU A 23 14.06 28.54 -10.75
CA LEU A 23 15.48 28.19 -10.62
C LEU A 23 15.76 26.72 -10.92
N ARG A 24 17.00 26.36 -11.21
CA ARG A 24 17.35 24.97 -11.50
C ARG A 24 17.40 24.14 -10.22
N ARG A 25 16.85 22.93 -10.27
CA ARG A 25 16.97 21.91 -9.22
C ARG A 25 18.10 20.96 -9.59
N ARG A 26 18.94 20.62 -8.62
CA ARG A 26 20.05 19.68 -8.78
C ARG A 26 19.93 18.58 -7.74
N TRP A 27 19.60 17.39 -8.22
CA TRP A 27 19.50 16.18 -7.42
C TRP A 27 20.85 15.47 -7.34
N LYS A 28 21.19 14.94 -6.16
CA LYS A 28 22.40 14.13 -5.94
C LYS A 28 22.16 13.11 -4.83
N VAL A 29 22.72 11.92 -4.98
CA VAL A 29 22.93 11.00 -3.85
C VAL A 29 24.17 11.48 -3.10
N ILE A 30 24.01 11.78 -1.81
CA ILE A 30 25.10 12.29 -0.96
C ILE A 30 25.56 11.27 0.09
N GLY A 31 24.86 10.16 0.23
CA GLY A 31 25.23 9.05 1.09
C GLY A 31 24.49 7.77 0.73
N GLY A 32 25.11 6.61 0.98
CA GLY A 32 24.55 5.31 0.61
C GLY A 32 24.66 4.99 -0.89
N ALA A 33 23.93 3.96 -1.33
CA ALA A 33 24.01 3.41 -2.68
C ALA A 33 22.76 3.76 -3.53
N GLY A 34 22.88 3.66 -4.84
CA GLY A 34 21.82 4.00 -5.79
C GLY A 34 22.12 5.26 -6.58
N THR A 35 21.19 5.66 -7.45
CA THR A 35 21.31 6.81 -8.34
C THR A 35 20.06 7.67 -8.27
N VAL A 36 20.18 8.95 -8.60
CA VAL A 36 19.04 9.85 -8.76
C VAL A 36 19.20 10.60 -10.06
N ASP A 37 18.13 10.68 -10.84
CA ASP A 37 18.13 11.43 -12.10
C ASP A 37 17.85 12.94 -11.87
N PRO A 38 17.97 13.78 -12.91
CA PRO A 38 17.66 15.21 -12.81
C PRO A 38 16.20 15.54 -12.50
N GLN A 39 15.27 14.59 -12.63
CA GLN A 39 13.84 14.72 -12.33
C GLN A 39 13.50 14.25 -10.91
N GLY A 40 14.48 13.81 -10.14
CA GLY A 40 14.29 13.32 -8.77
C GLY A 40 13.77 11.88 -8.70
N LEU A 41 13.89 11.10 -9.78
CA LEU A 41 13.62 9.67 -9.75
C LEU A 41 14.83 8.96 -9.16
N PHE A 42 14.67 8.45 -7.94
CA PHE A 42 15.70 7.65 -7.29
C PHE A 42 15.58 6.19 -7.72
N MET A 43 16.71 5.59 -8.09
CA MET A 43 16.83 4.17 -8.39
C MET A 43 17.74 3.50 -7.34
N PRO A 44 17.23 2.53 -6.55
CA PRO A 44 18.03 1.71 -5.65
C PRO A 44 19.18 0.98 -6.36
N PRO A 45 20.26 0.58 -5.67
CA PRO A 45 21.29 -0.23 -6.30
C PRO A 45 20.74 -1.61 -6.74
N ASP A 46 21.35 -2.20 -7.77
CA ASP A 46 20.98 -3.55 -8.24
C ASP A 46 21.38 -4.66 -7.26
N VAL A 47 22.37 -4.39 -6.41
CA VAL A 47 22.78 -5.26 -5.31
C VAL A 47 21.77 -5.18 -4.17
N SER A 48 21.51 -6.32 -3.54
CA SER A 48 20.64 -6.38 -2.38
C SER A 48 21.37 -5.76 -1.20
N VAL A 49 20.79 -4.71 -0.62
CA VAL A 49 21.38 -3.96 0.49
C VAL A 49 20.27 -3.55 1.44
N VAL A 50 20.39 -3.97 2.70
CA VAL A 50 19.62 -3.38 3.81
C VAL A 50 20.42 -2.19 4.34
N ALA A 51 20.13 -1.00 3.82
CA ALA A 51 20.82 0.24 4.21
C ALA A 51 19.94 1.46 3.96
N SER A 52 20.47 2.63 4.30
CA SER A 52 19.84 3.92 3.99
C SER A 52 20.64 4.68 2.95
N SER A 53 19.94 5.29 2.00
CA SER A 53 20.50 6.24 1.05
C SER A 53 19.99 7.65 1.34
N VAL A 54 20.86 8.64 1.19
CA VAL A 54 20.54 10.04 1.43
C VAL A 54 20.64 10.80 0.12
N VAL A 55 19.54 11.42 -0.27
CA VAL A 55 19.43 12.22 -1.48
C VAL A 55 19.26 13.68 -1.11
N SER A 56 20.01 14.57 -1.76
CA SER A 56 19.87 16.02 -1.65
C SER A 56 19.18 16.59 -2.89
N CYS A 57 18.29 17.56 -2.69
CA CYS A 57 17.83 18.48 -3.73
C CYS A 57 18.37 19.88 -3.42
N GLU A 58 19.16 20.43 -4.33
CA GLU A 58 19.72 21.77 -4.23
C GLU A 58 19.03 22.70 -5.23
N VAL A 59 18.66 23.91 -4.81
CA VAL A 59 18.25 24.99 -5.72
C VAL A 59 19.49 25.81 -6.07
N VAL A 60 19.83 25.85 -7.35
CA VAL A 60 21.10 26.43 -7.83
C VAL A 60 20.84 27.61 -8.77
N ASN A 61 21.57 28.69 -8.58
CA ASN A 61 21.61 29.84 -9.49
C ASN A 61 23.08 30.25 -9.74
N ASN A 62 23.50 30.33 -11.00
CA ASN A 62 24.87 30.69 -11.38
C ASN A 62 25.98 29.93 -10.61
N GLY A 63 25.75 28.64 -10.34
CA GLY A 63 26.70 27.78 -9.61
C GLY A 63 26.63 27.89 -8.08
N VAL A 64 25.91 28.87 -7.53
CA VAL A 64 25.69 29.03 -6.08
C VAL A 64 24.45 28.26 -5.64
N VAL A 65 24.56 27.52 -4.53
CA VAL A 65 23.44 26.84 -3.88
C VAL A 65 22.71 27.84 -2.99
N LEU A 66 21.43 28.09 -3.30
CA LEU A 66 20.59 29.05 -2.56
C LEU A 66 19.75 28.36 -1.49
N ALA A 67 19.37 27.10 -1.71
CA ALA A 67 18.63 26.28 -0.76
C ALA A 67 18.98 24.81 -0.97
N CYS A 68 18.87 24.00 0.08
CA CYS A 68 19.03 22.56 0.01
C CYS A 68 18.04 21.84 0.94
N GLY A 69 17.60 20.66 0.52
CA GLY A 69 16.80 19.74 1.32
C GLY A 69 17.30 18.32 1.17
N TYR A 70 17.04 17.49 2.18
CA TYR A 70 17.50 16.10 2.21
C TYR A 70 16.33 15.13 2.38
N ARG A 71 16.48 13.95 1.77
CA ARG A 71 15.58 12.81 1.92
C ARG A 71 16.40 11.59 2.28
N VAL A 72 15.97 10.90 3.35
CA VAL A 72 16.46 9.57 3.70
C VAL A 72 15.54 8.55 3.05
N ILE A 73 16.15 7.57 2.39
CA ILE A 73 15.50 6.47 1.71
C ILE A 73 15.96 5.18 2.37
N GLU A 74 15.03 4.46 2.98
CA GLU A 74 15.27 3.12 3.51
C GLU A 74 15.23 2.11 2.36
N LEU A 75 16.33 1.38 2.16
CA LEU A 75 16.44 0.25 1.26
C LEU A 75 16.10 -1.03 2.05
N SER A 76 15.08 -1.75 1.59
CA SER A 76 14.66 -3.02 2.19
C SER A 76 14.67 -4.13 1.15
N GLU A 77 15.06 -5.32 1.60
CA GLU A 77 15.00 -6.58 0.85
C GLU A 77 13.66 -7.31 1.02
N MET A 78 12.72 -6.78 1.82
CA MET A 78 11.40 -7.41 1.94
C MET A 78 10.61 -7.21 0.65
N ASP A 79 10.58 -8.27 -0.16
CA ASP A 79 9.51 -8.46 -1.13
C ASP A 79 8.18 -8.52 -0.37
N GLU A 80 7.14 -7.94 -0.96
CA GLU A 80 5.79 -8.12 -0.43
C GLU A 80 5.47 -9.60 -0.39
N GLU A 81 4.99 -10.07 0.77
CA GLU A 81 4.52 -11.45 0.87
C GLU A 81 3.43 -11.66 -0.19
N PRO A 82 3.59 -12.65 -1.09
CA PRO A 82 2.59 -12.94 -2.09
C PRO A 82 1.23 -13.14 -1.43
N SER A 83 0.23 -12.42 -1.93
CA SER A 83 -1.13 -12.45 -1.40
C SER A 83 -2.13 -12.62 -2.54
N TRP A 84 -3.36 -12.98 -2.19
CA TRP A 84 -4.45 -13.03 -3.15
C TRP A 84 -4.73 -11.64 -3.70
N LYS A 85 -5.16 -11.56 -4.97
CA LYS A 85 -5.49 -10.28 -5.62
C LYS A 85 -6.99 -10.08 -5.80
N GLU A 86 -7.71 -11.16 -6.07
CA GLU A 86 -9.14 -11.14 -6.34
C GLU A 86 -9.84 -12.32 -5.65
N LEU A 87 -11.13 -12.15 -5.38
CA LEU A 87 -12.00 -13.24 -4.92
C LEU A 87 -12.76 -13.80 -6.12
N SER A 88 -12.69 -15.12 -6.31
CA SER A 88 -13.55 -15.84 -7.26
C SER A 88 -14.95 -16.08 -6.69
N MET A 89 -15.10 -16.06 -5.37
CA MET A 89 -16.39 -16.19 -4.69
C MET A 89 -16.43 -15.35 -3.42
N PHE A 90 -17.56 -14.65 -3.23
CA PHE A 90 -17.95 -14.04 -1.96
C PHE A 90 -19.47 -14.20 -1.81
N ILE A 91 -19.90 -15.05 -0.88
CA ILE A 91 -21.33 -15.30 -0.63
C ILE A 91 -21.65 -15.23 0.86
N ILE A 92 -22.80 -14.63 1.18
CA ILE A 92 -23.36 -14.58 2.52
C ILE A 92 -24.55 -15.54 2.55
N LEU A 93 -24.57 -16.40 3.57
CA LEU A 93 -25.60 -17.39 3.79
C LEU A 93 -26.20 -17.24 5.19
N VAL A 94 -27.46 -17.62 5.31
CA VAL A 94 -28.24 -17.77 6.53
C VAL A 94 -28.51 -19.26 6.72
N PRO A 95 -27.67 -19.99 7.48
CA PRO A 95 -27.84 -21.42 7.65
C PRO A 95 -29.23 -21.75 8.21
N GLY A 96 -29.97 -22.64 7.53
CA GLY A 96 -31.35 -22.99 7.88
C GLY A 96 -32.41 -21.99 7.40
N GLY A 97 -32.02 -20.98 6.63
CA GLY A 97 -32.90 -19.98 6.03
C GLY A 97 -33.64 -20.46 4.77
N THR A 98 -34.53 -19.61 4.26
CA THR A 98 -35.25 -19.80 2.99
C THR A 98 -34.43 -19.30 1.80
N ASP A 99 -34.95 -19.49 0.59
CA ASP A 99 -34.30 -19.09 -0.67
C ASP A 99 -32.83 -19.53 -0.76
N ASN A 100 -32.58 -20.84 -0.78
CA ASN A 100 -31.23 -21.41 -0.82
C ASN A 100 -30.28 -20.83 0.26
N GLN A 101 -30.82 -20.61 1.48
CA GLN A 101 -30.09 -20.05 2.61
C GLN A 101 -29.69 -18.57 2.41
N ARG A 102 -30.42 -17.79 1.61
CA ARG A 102 -30.17 -16.35 1.44
C ARG A 102 -31.06 -15.49 2.31
N GLU A 103 -32.15 -16.05 2.81
CA GLU A 103 -33.13 -15.32 3.61
C GLU A 103 -33.27 -15.90 5.02
N GLY A 104 -33.25 -15.01 6.01
CA GLY A 104 -33.58 -15.30 7.40
C GLY A 104 -34.84 -14.58 7.84
N ARG A 105 -35.54 -15.13 8.83
CA ARG A 105 -36.67 -14.46 9.49
C ARG A 105 -36.43 -14.38 10.98
N LEU A 106 -36.67 -13.21 11.55
CA LEU A 106 -36.64 -12.97 12.99
C LEU A 106 -38.03 -12.51 13.43
N TYR A 107 -38.45 -12.94 14.61
CA TYR A 107 -39.63 -12.38 15.25
C TYR A 107 -39.34 -10.95 15.74
N PRO A 108 -40.35 -10.06 15.77
CA PRO A 108 -40.22 -8.68 16.23
C PRO A 108 -40.15 -8.59 17.77
N ASN A 109 -39.47 -9.54 18.41
CA ASN A 109 -39.31 -9.60 19.86
C ASN A 109 -37.94 -9.09 20.33
N GLY A 110 -37.00 -8.83 19.42
CA GLY A 110 -35.67 -8.31 19.73
C GLY A 110 -34.74 -9.29 20.44
N TYR A 111 -35.15 -10.55 20.66
CA TYR A 111 -34.39 -11.55 21.41
C TYR A 111 -33.76 -12.63 20.52
N GLN A 112 -33.93 -12.54 19.20
CA GLN A 112 -33.41 -13.52 18.27
C GLN A 112 -32.16 -13.02 17.56
N GLN A 113 -31.13 -13.87 17.54
CA GLN A 113 -29.94 -13.66 16.74
C GLN A 113 -30.07 -14.44 15.44
N LEU A 114 -29.68 -13.83 14.32
CA LEU A 114 -29.55 -14.52 13.04
C LEU A 114 -28.10 -14.97 12.86
N ARG A 115 -27.89 -16.27 12.68
CA ARG A 115 -26.57 -16.78 12.32
C ARG A 115 -26.29 -16.50 10.85
N LEU A 116 -25.16 -15.86 10.57
CA LEU A 116 -24.65 -15.66 9.22
C LEU A 116 -23.43 -16.56 8.99
N GLN A 117 -23.24 -16.99 7.75
CA GLN A 117 -22.04 -17.67 7.28
C GLN A 117 -21.54 -16.96 6.03
N VAL A 118 -20.30 -16.49 6.07
CA VAL A 118 -19.61 -15.95 4.90
C VAL A 118 -18.74 -17.04 4.31
N LYS A 119 -18.85 -17.30 3.01
CA LYS A 119 -17.94 -18.17 2.27
C LYS A 119 -17.20 -17.35 1.22
N THR A 120 -15.88 -17.49 1.22
CA THR A 120 -14.97 -16.78 0.32
C THR A 120 -14.04 -17.77 -0.37
N GLN A 121 -13.68 -17.49 -1.62
CA GLN A 121 -12.62 -18.20 -2.35
C GLN A 121 -11.77 -17.19 -3.09
N THR A 122 -10.45 -17.32 -2.97
CA THR A 122 -9.48 -16.48 -3.65
C THR A 122 -9.22 -17.00 -5.06
N MET A 123 -8.79 -16.12 -5.97
CA MET A 123 -8.32 -16.51 -7.29
C MET A 123 -6.82 -16.82 -7.22
N PRO A 124 -6.34 -17.93 -7.83
CA PRO A 124 -4.92 -18.25 -7.85
C PRO A 124 -4.12 -17.15 -8.53
N VAL A 125 -2.95 -16.82 -7.97
CA VAL A 125 -1.99 -15.90 -8.59
C VAL A 125 -0.82 -16.74 -9.11
N ASP A 126 -0.60 -16.72 -10.42
CA ASP A 126 0.42 -17.54 -11.10
C ASP A 126 0.28 -19.05 -10.82
N GLY A 127 -0.96 -19.52 -10.67
CA GLY A 127 -1.28 -20.91 -10.36
C GLY A 127 -1.12 -21.31 -8.89
N ILE A 128 -0.83 -20.34 -8.01
CA ILE A 128 -0.68 -20.57 -6.56
C ILE A 128 -1.89 -19.98 -5.83
N ASP A 129 -2.50 -20.79 -4.96
CA ASP A 129 -3.61 -20.38 -4.11
C ASP A 129 -3.08 -19.68 -2.85
N TYR A 130 -3.46 -18.42 -2.68
CA TYR A 130 -3.22 -17.64 -1.47
C TYR A 130 -4.55 -17.50 -0.73
N PRO A 131 -4.76 -18.11 0.45
CA PRO A 131 -5.99 -17.90 1.21
C PRO A 131 -6.00 -16.52 1.87
N LEU A 132 -7.20 -16.04 2.22
CA LEU A 132 -7.32 -14.91 3.15
C LEU A 132 -6.57 -15.22 4.45
N SER A 133 -5.85 -14.25 4.99
CA SER A 133 -5.24 -14.34 6.31
C SER A 133 -6.30 -14.36 7.42
N VAL A 134 -5.88 -14.72 8.63
CA VAL A 134 -6.76 -14.68 9.81
C VAL A 134 -7.24 -13.25 10.09
N ILE A 135 -6.37 -12.27 9.88
CA ILE A 135 -6.66 -10.85 10.13
C ILE A 135 -7.68 -10.33 9.13
N GLU A 136 -7.51 -10.63 7.83
CA GLU A 136 -8.49 -10.23 6.80
C GLU A 136 -9.86 -10.85 7.05
N ARG A 137 -9.92 -12.14 7.42
CA ARG A 137 -11.18 -12.77 7.82
C ARG A 137 -11.82 -12.11 9.04
N ALA A 138 -11.01 -11.73 10.04
CA ALA A 138 -11.49 -11.07 11.25
C ALA A 138 -11.94 -9.62 10.99
N SER A 139 -11.44 -8.97 9.94
CA SER A 139 -11.83 -7.61 9.56
C SER A 139 -13.15 -7.51 8.79
N MET A 140 -13.79 -8.64 8.47
CA MET A 140 -15.08 -8.64 7.77
C MET A 140 -16.17 -8.06 8.67
N LEU A 141 -16.85 -7.03 8.20
CA LEU A 141 -17.94 -6.35 8.91
C LEU A 141 -19.21 -6.38 8.08
N LEU A 142 -20.35 -6.48 8.76
CA LEU A 142 -21.64 -6.22 8.14
C LEU A 142 -21.89 -4.71 8.20
N VAL A 143 -22.09 -4.08 7.05
CA VAL A 143 -22.38 -2.65 6.95
C VAL A 143 -23.78 -2.45 6.40
N ASN A 144 -24.48 -1.42 6.89
CA ASN A 144 -25.75 -0.96 6.31
C ASN A 144 -25.46 0.14 5.27
N GLU A 145 -26.34 0.31 4.29
CA GLU A 145 -26.23 1.37 3.26
C GLU A 145 -26.19 2.79 3.88
N ASP A 146 -26.79 2.97 5.05
CA ASP A 146 -26.81 4.25 5.78
C ASP A 146 -25.47 4.61 6.46
N GLY A 147 -24.40 3.84 6.24
CA GLY A 147 -23.03 4.18 6.63
C GLY A 147 -22.72 4.12 8.13
N ASN A 148 -23.72 3.93 8.99
CA ASN A 148 -23.50 3.69 10.41
C ASN A 148 -23.21 2.21 10.68
N GLN A 149 -22.02 1.97 11.24
CA GLN A 149 -21.64 0.68 11.81
C GLN A 149 -22.56 0.42 13.03
N ASN A 150 -23.19 -0.76 13.07
CA ASN A 150 -23.78 -1.29 14.30
C ASN A 150 -22.73 -2.09 15.07
#